data_AF-A0A6S6G1X3-F1
#
_entry.id   AF-A0A6S6G1X3-F1
#
_cell.length_a   1.000
_cell.length_b   1.000
_cell.length_c   1.000
_cell.angle_alpha   90.00
_cell.angle_beta   90.00
_cell.angle_gamma   90.00
#
_symmetry.space_group_name_H-M   'P 1'
#
loop_
_entity.id
_entity.type
_entity.pdbx_description
1 polymer ?
#
loop_
_entity_poly.entity_id
_entity_poly.type
_entity_poly.pdbx_seq_one_letter_code
_entity_poly.pdbx_strand_id
1 'polypeptide(L)'
;MQLIPLHDPADNAFRLRQNGKSKNALELLAQPPGSRAAPTIVWSRRFETTEDRDTLLGAVKKGQLDTVFLGRLTMMFGSDALDELADRLVAAARSKREEKLEEAAERARKHFVVNLYAREGKHGRHLLELQRKSSDTAEWSITYDRAIERDRLCDWLRWQKGRFLGFLEHAAEHGGEALSRMLIDEMFAAERRVRAERRGAGGMRPLRMWRGD
;
A
#
# COMPACT_ATOMS: atom_id res chain seq x y z
N MET A 1 -14.87 28.23 -13.29
CA MET A 1 -13.49 28.76 -13.30
C MET A 1 -13.12 29.06 -11.86
N GLN A 2 -12.53 28.12 -11.14
CA GLN A 2 -12.16 28.30 -9.74
C GLN A 2 -10.71 28.78 -9.66
N LEU A 3 -10.54 30.06 -9.29
CA LEU A 3 -9.30 30.55 -8.72
C LEU A 3 -9.17 29.86 -7.37
N ILE A 4 -8.31 28.86 -7.26
CA ILE A 4 -7.97 28.30 -5.95
C ILE A 4 -7.01 29.31 -5.32
N PRO A 5 -7.42 30.02 -4.25
CA PRO A 5 -6.52 30.91 -3.56
C PRO A 5 -5.57 30.01 -2.77
N LEU A 6 -4.39 29.76 -3.33
CA LEU A 6 -3.23 29.47 -2.53
C LEU A 6 -3.10 30.64 -1.56
N HIS A 7 -3.02 30.36 -0.27
CA HIS A 7 -2.85 31.35 0.79
C HIS A 7 -1.53 32.09 0.51
N ASP A 8 -1.60 33.16 -0.29
CA ASP A 8 -0.46 33.95 -0.72
C ASP A 8 -0.52 35.21 0.13
N PRO A 9 0.32 35.35 1.18
CA PRO A 9 0.40 36.61 1.89
C PRO A 9 0.73 37.70 0.85
N ALA A 10 0.15 38.87 1.04
CA ALA A 10 0.05 39.96 0.07
C ALA A 10 1.40 40.59 -0.39
N ASP A 11 2.52 39.88 -0.28
CA ASP A 11 3.90 40.37 -0.46
C ASP A 11 4.77 39.52 -1.40
N ASN A 12 4.27 38.43 -1.96
CA ASN A 12 5.11 37.57 -2.81
C ASN A 12 5.26 38.16 -4.21
N ALA A 13 6.49 38.58 -4.52
CA ALA A 13 6.89 39.11 -5.82
C ALA A 13 6.78 38.08 -6.97
N PHE A 14 6.56 36.80 -6.64
CA PHE A 14 6.54 35.69 -7.60
C PHE A 14 5.35 34.78 -7.37
N ARG A 15 4.69 34.38 -8.47
CA ARG A 15 3.52 33.50 -8.44
C ARG A 15 3.60 32.42 -9.50
N LEU A 16 3.36 31.19 -9.11
CA LEU A 16 3.28 30.06 -10.04
C LEU A 16 1.81 29.82 -10.40
N ARG A 17 1.48 29.78 -11.69
CA ARG A 17 0.12 29.52 -12.17
C ARG A 17 0.07 28.49 -13.29
N GLN A 18 -1.06 27.82 -13.40
CA GLN A 18 -1.39 27.01 -14.56
C GLN A 18 -1.78 27.93 -15.73
N ASN A 19 -1.32 27.62 -16.94
CA ASN A 19 -1.72 28.36 -18.13
C ASN A 19 -3.17 28.01 -18.50
N GLY A 20 -4.05 29.02 -18.58
CA GLY A 20 -5.46 28.82 -18.91
C GLY A 20 -5.73 28.21 -20.31
N LYS A 21 -4.75 28.27 -21.23
CA LYS A 21 -4.84 27.73 -22.60
C LYS A 21 -4.34 26.28 -22.71
N SER A 22 -3.52 25.81 -21.77
CA SER A 22 -2.94 24.47 -21.82
C SER A 22 -2.87 23.85 -20.43
N LYS A 23 -3.57 22.73 -20.27
CA LYS A 23 -3.58 21.98 -19.00
C LYS A 23 -2.20 21.47 -18.62
N ASN A 24 -1.25 21.32 -19.55
CA ASN A 24 0.08 20.80 -19.23
C ASN A 24 1.12 21.92 -19.09
N ALA A 25 0.72 23.20 -19.14
CA ALA A 25 1.67 24.30 -19.05
C ALA A 25 1.61 25.02 -17.70
N LEU A 26 2.79 25.47 -17.27
CA LEU A 26 3.00 26.20 -16.03
C LEU A 26 3.76 27.48 -16.32
N GLU A 27 3.37 28.55 -15.66
CA GLU A 27 3.96 29.87 -15.81
C GLU A 27 4.38 30.40 -14.43
N LEU A 28 5.60 30.91 -14.36
CA LEU A 28 6.08 31.69 -13.23
C LEU A 28 5.98 33.17 -13.60
N LEU A 29 5.21 33.88 -12.79
CA LEU A 29 4.97 35.31 -12.93
C LEU A 29 5.82 36.05 -11.91
N ALA A 30 6.37 37.19 -12.32
CA ALA A 30 6.97 38.17 -11.44
C ALA A 30 6.13 39.45 -11.44
N GLN A 31 5.85 39.97 -10.25
CA GLN A 31 5.24 41.28 -10.04
C GLN A 31 5.93 41.92 -8.83
N PRO A 32 6.70 43.00 -9.02
CA PRO A 32 7.38 43.66 -7.90
C PRO A 32 6.38 44.08 -6.81
N PRO A 33 6.71 43.92 -5.52
CA PRO A 33 5.85 44.37 -4.43
C PRO A 33 5.51 45.85 -4.58
N GLY A 34 4.24 46.21 -4.41
CA GLY A 34 3.76 47.59 -4.58
C GLY A 34 3.59 48.07 -6.03
N SER A 35 3.94 47.26 -7.04
CA SER A 35 3.72 47.63 -8.44
C SER A 35 2.27 47.42 -8.88
N ARG A 36 1.69 48.44 -9.53
CA ARG A 36 0.37 48.34 -10.20
C ARG A 36 0.46 47.78 -11.62
N ALA A 37 1.66 47.50 -12.13
CA ALA A 37 1.84 46.91 -13.45
C ALA A 37 1.32 45.47 -13.50
N ALA A 38 0.92 45.01 -14.68
CA ALA A 38 0.52 43.63 -14.89
C ALA A 38 1.71 42.67 -14.60
N PRO A 39 1.46 41.49 -14.01
CA PRO A 39 2.51 40.49 -13.79
C PRO A 39 3.17 40.06 -15.11
N THR A 40 4.49 39.98 -15.12
CA THR A 40 5.28 39.53 -16.28
C THR A 40 5.59 38.04 -16.15
N ILE A 41 5.44 37.29 -17.24
CA ILE A 41 5.87 35.88 -17.29
C ILE A 41 7.40 35.87 -17.38
N VAL A 42 8.06 35.37 -16.33
CA VAL A 42 9.53 35.22 -16.29
C VAL A 42 9.97 33.81 -16.67
N TRP A 43 9.07 32.84 -16.58
CA TRP A 43 9.30 31.49 -17.08
C TRP A 43 7.97 30.83 -17.47
N SER A 44 8.00 30.03 -18.53
CA SER A 44 6.86 29.25 -18.98
C SER A 44 7.34 27.94 -19.56
N ARG A 45 6.75 26.83 -19.12
CA ARG A 45 7.08 25.50 -19.61
C ARG A 45 5.83 24.69 -19.86
N ARG A 46 5.86 23.94 -20.96
CA ARG A 46 4.89 22.88 -21.26
C ARG A 46 5.47 21.53 -20.89
N PHE A 47 4.78 20.81 -20.02
CA PHE A 47 5.10 19.45 -19.64
C PHE A 47 4.44 18.45 -20.60
N GLU A 48 5.00 17.25 -20.69
CA GLU A 48 4.44 16.16 -21.48
C GLU A 48 3.08 15.72 -20.91
N THR A 49 2.99 15.56 -19.59
CA THR A 49 1.78 15.13 -18.90
C THR A 49 1.32 16.15 -17.86
N THR A 50 0.04 16.10 -17.47
CA THR A 50 -0.49 16.87 -16.34
C THR A 50 0.14 16.47 -15.01
N GLU A 51 0.51 15.19 -14.85
CA GLU A 51 1.12 14.68 -13.62
C GLU A 51 2.52 15.23 -13.38
N ASP A 52 3.30 15.44 -14.43
CA ASP A 52 4.63 16.05 -14.32
C ASP A 52 4.55 17.52 -13.91
N ARG A 53 3.62 18.27 -14.52
CA ARG A 53 3.28 19.63 -14.08
C ARG A 53 2.85 19.64 -12.60
N ASP A 54 1.99 18.69 -12.22
CA ASP A 54 1.46 18.60 -10.85
C ASP A 54 2.51 18.16 -9.84
N THR A 55 3.58 17.49 -10.29
CA THR A 55 4.74 17.19 -9.44
C THR A 55 5.41 18.48 -8.97
N LEU A 56 5.68 19.41 -9.90
CA LEU A 56 6.31 20.69 -9.57
C LEU A 56 5.39 21.58 -8.72
N LEU A 57 4.10 21.68 -9.08
CA LEU A 57 3.09 22.39 -8.29
C LEU A 57 2.92 21.79 -6.88
N GLY A 58 2.95 20.45 -6.79
CA GLY A 58 2.84 19.72 -5.54
C GLY A 58 4.05 19.95 -4.63
N ALA A 59 5.26 20.02 -5.19
CA ALA A 59 6.47 20.34 -4.45
C ALA A 59 6.39 21.74 -3.82
N VAL A 60 5.88 22.73 -4.56
CA VAL A 60 5.62 24.08 -4.02
C VAL A 60 4.56 24.06 -2.93
N LYS A 61 3.42 23.40 -3.17
CA LYS A 61 2.33 23.27 -2.18
C LYS A 61 2.75 22.60 -0.88
N LYS A 62 3.69 21.64 -0.96
CA LYS A 62 4.24 20.93 0.20
C LYS A 62 5.40 21.68 0.88
N GLY A 63 5.75 22.88 0.40
CA GLY A 63 6.86 23.68 0.93
C GLY A 63 8.25 23.10 0.64
N GLN A 64 8.36 22.14 -0.29
CA GLN A 64 9.64 21.59 -0.72
C GLN A 64 10.37 22.53 -1.68
N LEU A 65 9.62 23.39 -2.37
CA LEU A 65 10.12 24.47 -3.20
C LEU A 65 9.39 25.76 -2.84
N ASP A 66 10.15 26.85 -2.79
CA ASP A 66 9.61 28.17 -2.54
C ASP A 66 9.49 28.94 -3.86
N THR A 67 8.35 29.59 -4.11
CA THR A 67 8.11 30.39 -5.31
C THR A 67 9.06 31.57 -5.41
N VAL A 68 9.50 32.15 -4.29
CA VAL A 68 10.50 33.23 -4.28
C VAL A 68 11.86 32.70 -4.69
N PHE A 69 12.27 31.53 -4.21
CA PHE A 69 13.48 30.84 -4.68
C PHE A 69 13.44 30.59 -6.19
N LEU A 70 12.34 30.03 -6.72
CA LEU A 70 12.21 29.78 -8.16
C LEU A 70 12.30 31.08 -8.97
N GLY A 71 11.64 32.14 -8.50
CA GLY A 71 11.69 33.46 -9.13
C GLY A 71 13.10 34.05 -9.18
N ARG A 72 13.82 34.00 -8.06
CA ARG A 72 15.21 34.46 -7.99
C ARG A 72 16.14 33.62 -8.86
N LEU A 73 15.97 32.30 -8.86
CA LEU A 73 16.73 31.38 -9.70
C LEU A 73 16.58 31.77 -11.18
N THR A 74 15.34 31.96 -11.64
CA THR A 74 15.07 32.39 -13.03
C THR A 74 15.65 33.76 -13.35
N MET A 75 15.54 34.73 -12.43
CA MET A 75 16.08 36.07 -12.65
C MET A 75 17.62 36.11 -12.66
N MET A 76 18.28 35.24 -11.89
CA MET A 76 19.74 35.20 -11.77
C MET A 76 20.41 34.36 -12.87
N PHE A 77 19.80 33.22 -13.23
CA PHE A 77 20.42 32.21 -14.09
C PHE A 77 19.65 31.96 -15.40
N GLY A 78 18.55 32.69 -15.63
CA GLY A 78 17.69 32.50 -16.78
C GLY A 78 16.71 31.32 -16.63
N SER A 79 15.97 31.05 -17.70
CA SER A 79 14.97 29.96 -17.76
C SER A 79 15.59 28.57 -17.61
N ASP A 80 16.80 28.38 -18.13
CA ASP A 80 17.42 27.07 -18.30
C ASP A 80 17.68 26.39 -16.94
N ALA A 81 18.09 27.16 -15.93
CA ALA A 81 18.29 26.65 -14.58
C ALA A 81 17.00 26.13 -13.95
N LEU A 82 15.87 26.78 -14.22
CA LEU A 82 14.56 26.34 -13.75
C LEU A 82 14.05 25.15 -14.56
N ASP A 83 14.37 25.07 -15.86
CA ASP A 83 14.07 23.90 -16.68
C ASP A 83 14.81 22.67 -16.18
N GLU A 84 16.12 22.76 -15.94
CA GLU A 84 16.91 21.65 -15.38
C GLU A 84 16.41 21.20 -14.00
N LEU A 85 15.98 22.13 -13.15
CA LEU A 85 15.38 21.80 -11.85
C LEU A 85 14.06 21.05 -12.04
N ALA A 86 13.20 21.54 -12.93
CA ALA A 86 11.93 20.90 -13.24
C ALA A 86 12.14 19.49 -13.83
N ASP A 87 13.12 19.31 -14.71
CA ASP A 87 13.46 18.00 -15.28
C ASP A 87 13.93 17.01 -14.22
N ARG A 88 14.82 17.43 -13.32
CA ARG A 88 15.28 16.57 -12.23
C ARG A 88 14.15 16.12 -11.31
N LEU A 89 13.24 17.03 -10.96
CA LEU A 89 12.09 16.72 -10.11
C LEU A 89 11.10 15.78 -10.79
N VAL A 90 10.81 16.04 -12.07
CA VAL A 90 9.92 15.19 -12.88
C VAL A 90 10.52 13.81 -13.07
N ALA A 91 11.80 13.70 -13.41
CA ALA A 91 12.51 12.43 -13.55
C ALA A 91 12.49 11.62 -12.24
N ALA A 92 12.80 12.25 -11.11
CA ALA A 92 12.74 11.60 -9.80
C ALA A 92 11.32 11.15 -9.43
N ALA A 93 10.29 11.92 -9.78
CA ALA A 93 8.91 11.55 -9.53
C ALA A 93 8.43 10.41 -10.44
N ARG A 94 8.85 10.41 -11.72
CA ARG A 94 8.57 9.31 -12.68
C ARG A 94 9.16 8.00 -12.18
N SER A 95 10.45 7.99 -11.84
CA SER A 95 11.12 6.81 -11.27
C SER A 95 10.42 6.29 -10.02
N LYS A 96 10.07 7.17 -9.07
CA LYS A 96 9.31 6.77 -7.86
C LYS A 96 7.91 6.23 -8.16
N ARG A 97 7.25 6.68 -9.24
CA ARG A 97 5.94 6.17 -9.65
C ARG A 97 6.08 4.78 -10.27
N GLU A 98 7.07 4.58 -11.13
CA GLU A 98 7.39 3.29 -11.73
C GLU A 98 7.71 2.24 -10.65
N GLU A 99 8.58 2.58 -9.69
CA GLU A 99 8.88 1.72 -8.54
C GLU A 99 7.60 1.34 -7.76
N LYS A 100 6.75 2.32 -7.45
CA LYS A 100 5.48 2.05 -6.75
C LYS A 100 4.51 1.18 -7.54
N LEU A 101 4.48 1.34 -8.87
CA LEU A 101 3.65 0.52 -9.75
C LEU A 101 4.17 -0.92 -9.78
N GLU A 102 5.49 -1.09 -9.85
CA GLU A 102 6.13 -2.42 -9.80
C GLU A 102 5.90 -3.09 -8.44
N GLU A 103 6.13 -2.38 -7.33
CA GLU A 103 5.84 -2.87 -5.98
C GLU A 103 4.36 -3.23 -5.78
N ALA A 104 3.44 -2.43 -6.34
CA ALA A 104 2.01 -2.73 -6.30
C ALA A 104 1.67 -3.98 -7.11
N ALA A 105 2.26 -4.13 -8.32
CA ALA A 105 2.09 -5.31 -9.14
C ALA A 105 2.67 -6.57 -8.47
N GLU A 106 3.84 -6.47 -7.85
CA GLU A 106 4.41 -7.56 -7.07
C GLU A 106 3.54 -7.94 -5.87
N ARG A 107 3.05 -6.96 -5.11
CA ARG A 107 2.14 -7.21 -3.99
C ARG A 107 0.85 -7.88 -4.46
N ALA A 108 0.29 -7.45 -5.59
CA ALA A 108 -0.89 -8.09 -6.18
C ALA A 108 -0.62 -9.55 -6.58
N ARG A 109 0.54 -9.85 -7.17
CA ARG A 109 0.95 -11.24 -7.46
C ARG A 109 1.10 -12.07 -6.18
N LYS A 110 1.72 -11.51 -5.14
CA LYS A 110 1.94 -12.17 -3.85
C LYS A 110 0.64 -12.32 -3.04
N HIS A 111 -0.39 -11.53 -3.32
CA HIS A 111 -1.66 -11.53 -2.60
C HIS A 111 -2.41 -12.87 -2.71
N PHE A 112 -2.27 -13.58 -3.83
CA PHE A 112 -2.89 -14.89 -4.04
C PHE A 112 -2.12 -16.05 -3.38
N VAL A 113 -0.92 -15.79 -2.86
CA VAL A 113 -0.10 -16.81 -2.22
C VAL A 113 -0.33 -16.75 -0.72
N VAL A 114 -0.97 -17.77 -0.17
CA VAL A 114 -1.20 -17.92 1.29
C VAL A 114 -0.26 -18.99 1.84
N ASN A 115 0.40 -18.67 2.95
CA ASN A 115 1.28 -19.56 3.68
C ASN A 115 0.67 -19.95 5.03
N LEU A 116 0.99 -21.16 5.47
CA LEU A 116 0.66 -21.68 6.79
C LEU A 116 1.91 -21.57 7.68
N TYR A 117 1.78 -20.93 8.83
CA TYR A 117 2.86 -20.80 9.82
C TYR A 117 2.45 -21.43 11.15
N ALA A 118 3.30 -22.33 11.66
CA ALA A 118 3.22 -22.81 13.03
C ALA A 118 4.29 -22.07 13.85
N ARG A 119 3.87 -21.34 14.89
CA ARG A 119 4.75 -20.52 15.73
C ARG A 119 4.56 -20.85 17.21
N GLU A 120 5.53 -20.45 18.02
CA GLU A 120 5.33 -20.36 19.46
C GLU A 120 4.82 -18.96 19.79
N GLY A 121 3.66 -18.91 20.45
CA GLY A 121 3.04 -17.69 20.93
C GLY A 121 3.57 -17.30 22.31
N LYS A 122 3.10 -16.15 22.81
CA LYS A 122 3.44 -15.67 24.16
C LYS A 122 2.92 -16.65 25.23
N HIS A 123 3.61 -16.71 26.36
CA HIS A 123 3.26 -17.55 27.52
C HIS A 123 3.17 -19.05 27.22
N GLY A 124 4.00 -19.56 26.31
CA GLY A 124 4.04 -20.99 25.96
C GLY A 124 2.82 -21.48 25.18
N ARG A 125 1.98 -20.57 24.66
CA ARG A 125 0.89 -20.94 23.76
C ARG A 125 1.44 -21.34 22.40
N HIS A 126 0.75 -22.22 21.70
CA HIS A 126 1.15 -22.71 20.38
C HIS A 126 0.22 -22.12 19.33
N LEU A 127 0.76 -21.41 18.34
CA LEU A 127 -0.01 -20.62 17.39
C LEU A 127 0.04 -21.22 15.99
N LEU A 128 -1.09 -21.21 15.30
CA LEU A 128 -1.21 -21.55 13.89
C LEU A 128 -1.82 -20.38 13.13
N GLU A 129 -1.20 -19.97 12.03
CA GLU A 129 -1.57 -18.76 11.28
C GLU A 129 -1.66 -19.03 9.78
N LEU A 130 -2.62 -18.37 9.13
CA LEU A 130 -2.67 -18.22 7.69
C LEU A 130 -2.34 -16.77 7.34
N GLN A 131 -1.32 -16.59 6.50
CA GLN A 131 -0.76 -15.30 6.16
C GLN A 131 -0.51 -15.22 4.66
N ARG A 132 -0.96 -14.13 4.02
CA ARG A 132 -0.62 -13.86 2.62
C ARG A 132 0.84 -13.48 2.49
N LYS A 133 1.51 -13.92 1.43
CA LYS A 133 2.90 -13.53 1.12
C LYS A 133 3.05 -12.02 0.88
N SER A 134 1.96 -11.32 0.59
CA SER A 134 1.95 -9.86 0.43
C SER A 134 1.86 -9.08 1.74
N SER A 135 1.66 -9.75 2.89
CA SER A 135 1.47 -9.11 4.19
C SER A 135 2.32 -9.78 5.26
N ASP A 136 2.79 -9.01 6.23
CA ASP A 136 3.44 -9.53 7.45
C ASP A 136 2.44 -9.88 8.57
N THR A 137 1.15 -9.58 8.36
CA THR A 137 0.07 -9.84 9.31
C THR A 137 -0.68 -11.13 8.96
N ALA A 138 -0.98 -11.93 9.98
CA ALA A 138 -1.87 -13.07 9.82
C ALA A 138 -3.31 -12.60 9.61
N GLU A 139 -3.98 -13.12 8.58
CA GLU A 139 -5.41 -12.87 8.32
C GLU A 139 -6.29 -13.82 9.12
N TRP A 140 -5.75 -14.97 9.52
CA TRP A 140 -6.38 -15.86 10.47
C TRP A 140 -5.32 -16.45 11.39
N SER A 141 -5.67 -16.60 12.67
CA SER A 141 -4.82 -17.26 13.65
C SER A 141 -5.65 -18.01 14.68
N ILE A 142 -5.10 -19.09 15.21
CA ILE A 142 -5.68 -19.85 16.32
C ILE A 142 -4.58 -20.25 17.31
N THR A 143 -4.88 -20.11 18.61
CA THR A 143 -3.96 -20.47 19.70
C THR A 143 -4.38 -21.76 20.37
N TYR A 144 -3.39 -22.57 20.75
CA TYR A 144 -3.53 -23.82 21.48
C TYR A 144 -2.77 -23.79 22.78
N ASP A 145 -3.29 -24.50 23.78
CA ASP A 145 -2.61 -24.75 25.04
C ASP A 145 -1.52 -25.82 24.91
N ARG A 146 -1.62 -26.72 23.92
CA ARG A 146 -0.70 -27.85 23.73
C ARG A 146 -0.16 -27.90 22.30
N ALA A 147 1.15 -28.12 22.17
CA ALA A 147 1.83 -28.21 20.87
C ALA A 147 1.20 -29.27 19.96
N ILE A 148 0.84 -30.42 20.53
CA ILE A 148 0.25 -31.55 19.80
C ILE A 148 -1.08 -31.20 19.12
N GLU A 149 -1.86 -30.27 19.69
CA GLU A 149 -3.14 -29.84 19.10
C GLU A 149 -2.90 -28.94 17.90
N ARG A 150 -1.94 -28.01 18.02
CA ARG A 150 -1.46 -27.17 16.90
C ARG A 150 -0.91 -28.04 15.78
N ASP A 151 0.01 -28.95 16.11
CA ASP A 151 0.75 -29.73 15.12
C ASP A 151 -0.18 -30.65 14.32
N ARG A 152 -1.21 -31.20 14.96
CA ARG A 152 -2.22 -32.03 14.28
C ARG A 152 -3.06 -31.23 13.28
N LEU A 153 -3.58 -30.06 13.65
CA LEU A 153 -4.31 -29.23 12.69
C LEU A 153 -3.36 -28.73 11.59
N CYS A 154 -2.13 -28.39 11.94
CA CYS A 154 -1.09 -28.00 10.98
C CYS A 154 -0.84 -29.11 9.94
N ASP A 155 -0.65 -30.35 10.38
CA ASP A 155 -0.42 -31.48 9.50
C ASP A 155 -1.61 -31.76 8.57
N TRP A 156 -2.84 -31.64 9.07
CA TRP A 156 -4.02 -31.75 8.22
C TRP A 156 -4.08 -30.59 7.20
N LEU A 157 -3.85 -29.34 7.63
CA LEU A 157 -3.86 -28.16 6.76
C LEU A 157 -2.78 -28.20 5.68
N ARG A 158 -1.63 -28.84 5.91
CA ARG A 158 -0.59 -29.02 4.88
C ARG A 158 -1.14 -29.70 3.62
N TRP A 159 -2.10 -30.60 3.76
CA TRP A 159 -2.79 -31.25 2.63
C TRP A 159 -3.88 -30.39 2.00
N GLN A 160 -4.27 -29.28 2.62
CA GLN A 160 -5.31 -28.36 2.17
C GLN A 160 -4.75 -27.10 1.50
N LYS A 161 -3.46 -27.07 1.14
CA LYS A 161 -2.78 -25.86 0.61
C LYS A 161 -3.53 -25.17 -0.54
N GLY A 162 -4.15 -25.94 -1.44
CA GLY A 162 -4.93 -25.41 -2.55
C GLY A 162 -6.19 -24.64 -2.15
N ARG A 163 -6.65 -24.78 -0.90
CA ARG A 163 -7.87 -24.16 -0.35
C ARG A 163 -7.61 -22.96 0.55
N PHE A 164 -6.35 -22.63 0.83
CA PHE A 164 -6.01 -21.58 1.80
C PHE A 164 -6.59 -20.21 1.45
N LEU A 165 -6.64 -19.87 0.16
CA LEU A 165 -7.29 -18.63 -0.29
C LEU A 165 -8.78 -18.63 0.07
N GLY A 166 -9.48 -19.72 -0.25
CA GLY A 166 -10.90 -19.89 0.09
C GLY A 166 -11.16 -19.90 1.61
N PHE A 167 -10.21 -20.38 2.41
CA PHE A 167 -10.31 -20.26 3.87
C PHE A 167 -10.24 -18.81 4.33
N LEU A 168 -9.32 -18.01 3.80
CA LEU A 168 -9.25 -16.58 4.13
C LEU A 168 -10.48 -15.81 3.64
N GLU A 169 -11.02 -16.15 2.48
CA GLU A 169 -12.29 -15.60 1.98
C GLU A 169 -13.44 -15.94 2.93
N HIS A 170 -13.54 -17.20 3.36
CA HIS A 170 -14.54 -17.62 4.33
C HIS A 170 -14.39 -16.89 5.69
N ALA A 171 -13.15 -16.70 6.17
CA ALA A 171 -12.91 -15.93 7.39
C ALA A 171 -13.26 -14.44 7.25
N ALA A 172 -13.06 -13.85 6.06
CA ALA A 172 -13.44 -12.48 5.79
C ALA A 172 -14.97 -12.31 5.76
N GLU A 173 -15.70 -13.31 5.23
CA GLU A 173 -17.15 -13.28 5.11
C GLU A 173 -17.87 -13.62 6.44
N HIS A 174 -17.37 -14.62 7.18
CA HIS A 174 -18.07 -15.18 8.34
C HIS A 174 -17.33 -15.01 9.67
N GLY A 175 -16.12 -14.45 9.64
CA GLY A 175 -15.27 -14.26 10.82
C GLY A 175 -14.29 -15.42 11.07
N GLY A 176 -13.19 -15.10 11.77
CA GLY A 176 -12.12 -16.06 12.05
C GLY A 176 -12.53 -17.24 12.94
N GLU A 177 -13.50 -17.04 13.83
CA GLU A 177 -14.04 -18.12 14.68
C GLU A 177 -14.85 -19.13 13.87
N ALA A 178 -15.66 -18.66 12.92
CA ALA A 178 -16.43 -19.52 12.02
C ALA A 178 -15.50 -20.41 11.19
N LEU A 179 -14.41 -19.84 10.66
CA LEU A 179 -13.38 -20.62 9.98
C LEU A 179 -12.76 -21.66 10.92
N SER A 180 -12.36 -21.27 12.13
CA SER A 180 -11.76 -22.20 13.10
C SER A 180 -12.66 -23.41 13.36
N ARG A 181 -13.97 -23.17 13.55
CA ARG A 181 -14.96 -24.25 13.73
C ARG A 181 -15.07 -25.15 12.51
N MET A 182 -15.17 -24.56 11.30
CA MET A 182 -15.22 -25.32 10.05
C MET A 182 -13.99 -26.22 9.89
N LEU A 183 -12.77 -25.67 10.08
CA LEU A 183 -11.54 -26.43 9.89
C LEU A 183 -11.45 -27.62 10.86
N ILE A 184 -11.86 -27.41 12.10
CA ILE A 184 -11.92 -28.46 13.12
C ILE A 184 -12.93 -29.55 12.71
N ASP A 185 -14.13 -29.16 12.30
CA ASP A 185 -15.18 -30.10 11.88
C ASP A 185 -14.78 -30.91 10.65
N GLU A 186 -14.18 -30.27 9.63
CA GLU A 186 -13.67 -30.93 8.43
C GLU A 186 -12.54 -31.91 8.75
N MET A 187 -11.59 -31.53 9.62
CA MET A 187 -10.51 -32.40 10.07
C MET A 187 -11.07 -33.65 10.76
N PHE A 188 -12.03 -33.50 11.68
CA PHE A 188 -12.67 -34.64 12.33
C PHE A 188 -13.45 -35.52 11.35
N ALA A 189 -14.13 -34.92 10.38
CA ALA A 189 -14.84 -35.67 9.34
C ALA A 189 -13.85 -36.52 8.52
N ALA A 190 -12.70 -35.96 8.14
CA ALA A 190 -11.65 -36.67 7.43
C ALA A 190 -11.08 -37.83 8.27
N GLU A 191 -10.81 -37.61 9.55
CA GLU A 191 -10.33 -38.67 10.46
C GLU A 191 -11.35 -39.80 10.61
N ARG A 192 -12.63 -39.48 10.78
CA ARG A 192 -13.71 -40.47 10.85
C ARG A 192 -13.76 -41.31 9.57
N ARG A 193 -13.63 -40.67 8.41
CA ARG A 193 -13.62 -41.35 7.11
C ARG A 193 -12.43 -42.30 6.97
N VAL A 194 -11.21 -41.83 7.26
CA VAL A 194 -9.99 -42.66 7.20
C VAL A 194 -10.08 -43.86 8.14
N ARG A 195 -10.61 -43.65 9.35
CA ARG A 195 -10.87 -44.73 10.31
C ARG A 195 -11.89 -45.75 9.80
N ALA A 196 -12.98 -45.29 9.19
CA ALA A 196 -14.00 -46.16 8.61
C ALA A 196 -13.43 -47.00 7.45
N GLU A 197 -12.52 -46.44 6.66
CA GLU A 197 -11.81 -47.12 5.57
C GLU A 197 -10.76 -48.14 6.08
N ARG A 198 -10.62 -48.34 7.40
CA ARG A 198 -9.61 -49.21 8.06
C ARG A 198 -8.16 -48.94 7.63
N ARG A 199 -7.91 -47.80 6.98
CA ARG A 199 -6.58 -47.28 6.69
C ARG A 199 -6.05 -46.64 7.96
N GLY A 200 -5.65 -47.48 8.91
CA GLY A 200 -5.26 -47.05 10.24
C GLY A 200 -4.01 -46.17 10.19
N ALA A 201 -4.18 -44.86 10.35
CA ALA A 201 -3.14 -43.99 10.89
C ALA A 201 -3.10 -44.27 12.41
N GLY A 202 -2.13 -45.06 12.85
CA GLY A 202 -1.96 -45.40 14.25
C GLY A 202 -1.75 -44.15 15.11
N GLY A 203 -2.52 -44.04 16.19
CA GLY A 203 -2.00 -43.44 17.42
C GLY A 203 -2.37 -41.99 17.75
N MET A 204 -3.53 -41.46 17.38
CA MET A 204 -4.00 -40.23 18.05
C MET A 204 -5.53 -40.14 18.19
N ARG A 205 -6.01 -40.23 19.44
CA ARG A 205 -7.42 -40.15 19.82
C ARG A 205 -8.09 -38.89 19.23
N PRO A 206 -9.37 -38.92 18.84
CA PRO A 206 -10.08 -37.71 18.41
C PRO A 206 -10.00 -36.64 19.50
N LEU A 207 -9.65 -35.41 19.11
CA LEU A 207 -9.40 -34.32 20.04
C LEU A 207 -10.66 -33.89 20.82
N ARG A 208 -10.42 -33.34 22.02
CA ARG A 208 -11.35 -32.45 22.72
C ARG A 208 -10.95 -31.00 22.38
N MET A 209 -11.21 -30.54 21.15
CA MET A 209 -10.83 -29.17 20.74
C MET A 209 -11.80 -28.08 21.21
N TRP A 210 -12.94 -28.44 21.80
CA TRP A 210 -13.93 -27.47 22.27
C TRP A 210 -14.02 -27.52 23.80
N ARG A 211 -13.55 -26.46 24.47
CA ARG A 211 -14.09 -26.11 25.79
C ARG A 211 -15.34 -25.29 25.49
N GLY A 212 -16.50 -25.88 25.76
CA GLY A 212 -17.75 -25.15 25.67
C GLY A 212 -17.77 -24.00 26.68
N ASP A 213 -18.25 -22.85 26.22
CA ASP A 213 -19.25 -22.11 26.96
C ASP A 213 -20.64 -22.65 26.55
#